data_AF-A0A935YR93-F1
#
_entry.id   AF-A0A935YR93-F1
#
_cell.length_a   1.000
_cell.length_b   1.000
_cell.length_c   1.000
_cell.angle_alpha   90.00
_cell.angle_beta   90.00
_cell.angle_gamma   90.00
#
_symmetry.space_group_name_H-M   'P 1'
#
loop_
_entity.id
_entity.type
_entity.pdbx_description
1 polymer ?
#
loop_
_entity_poly.entity_id
_entity_poly.type
_entity_poly.pdbx_seq_one_letter_code
_entity_poly.pdbx_strand_id
1 'polypeptide(L)'
;MFSFFARRPRAAPAPPAAPAWPATGAREERAARWFATEPPETVALAVESLRALARAGPRAAGETRPDPAPPDWLDGALDRLERIPEPLPVPPHLPRLPWRYLVFVRALCDALETAHGELRRRGIAAPCPLTDRPDPFPPPRAPRRAPQPPVGLGALVAGARLPEDGLRLLLAACAAGIPWPDAAAFWGRLAAPGPAPETASPSEPDRARDDPPAGAPPIVRGVEPAPARDGPPAVAPDPVTAPAAARDPLDAAARAALAALVAAPGFNRQAGDAWRHGGALYVAARAFAREVGAHPWVQGRPELGNRKALYRHLLRRGLIVPDGGQRIWPLWVCEDGQPDPRYVSALKMAAGPSAGLDAGPAFPGWLRPATAREIRAWRAR
;
A
#
# COMPACT_ATOMS: atom_id res chain seq x y z
N MET A 1 42.89 -57.95 -30.97
CA MET A 1 41.73 -58.32 -30.14
C MET A 1 41.92 -57.64 -28.78
N PHE A 2 41.49 -56.37 -28.64
CA PHE A 2 41.61 -55.59 -27.40
C PHE A 2 40.21 -55.22 -26.91
N SER A 3 39.82 -55.75 -25.76
CA SER A 3 38.55 -55.45 -25.09
C SER A 3 38.61 -54.07 -24.44
N PHE A 4 37.75 -53.15 -24.91
CA PHE A 4 37.48 -51.88 -24.22
C PHE A 4 36.56 -52.15 -23.01
N PHE A 5 37.09 -52.01 -21.80
CA PHE A 5 36.26 -51.84 -20.60
C PHE A 5 35.70 -50.41 -20.60
N ALA A 6 34.43 -50.25 -21.00
CA ALA A 6 33.70 -49.01 -20.84
C ALA A 6 33.47 -48.73 -19.34
N ARG A 7 34.18 -47.74 -18.79
CA ARG A 7 33.85 -47.16 -17.47
C ARG A 7 32.47 -46.50 -17.56
N ARG A 8 31.50 -47.01 -16.80
CA ARG A 8 30.20 -46.35 -16.60
C ARG A 8 30.42 -44.94 -16.02
N PRO A 9 29.69 -43.92 -16.50
CA PRO A 9 29.73 -42.59 -15.91
C PRO A 9 29.17 -42.65 -14.47
N ARG A 10 29.92 -42.07 -13.54
CA ARG A 10 29.52 -41.94 -12.13
C ARG A 10 28.32 -40.99 -12.06
N ALA A 11 27.16 -41.50 -11.66
CA ALA A 11 25.95 -40.69 -11.48
C ALA A 11 26.25 -39.53 -10.51
N ALA A 12 25.81 -38.33 -10.89
CA ALA A 12 25.86 -37.16 -10.01
C ALA A 12 25.09 -37.45 -8.71
N PRO A 13 25.59 -37.01 -7.53
CA PRO A 13 24.83 -37.17 -6.30
C PRO A 13 23.49 -36.45 -6.44
N ALA A 14 22.41 -37.14 -6.08
CA ALA A 14 21.08 -36.55 -6.05
C ALA A 14 21.10 -35.31 -5.12
N PRO A 15 20.37 -34.23 -5.46
CA PRO A 15 20.23 -33.10 -4.57
C PRO A 15 19.66 -33.57 -3.22
N PRO A 16 20.10 -32.99 -2.09
CA PRO A 16 19.58 -33.36 -0.78
C PRO A 16 18.06 -33.20 -0.79
N ALA A 17 17.36 -34.27 -0.39
CA ALA A 17 15.91 -34.25 -0.24
C ALA A 17 15.54 -33.11 0.72
N ALA A 18 14.58 -32.28 0.30
CA ALA A 18 14.01 -31.27 1.17
C ALA A 18 13.49 -31.96 2.45
N PRO A 19 13.75 -31.40 3.65
CA PRO A 19 13.28 -32.00 4.89
C PRO A 19 11.76 -32.16 4.84
N ALA A 20 11.29 -33.37 5.13
CA ALA A 20 9.87 -33.69 5.19
C ALA A 20 9.21 -32.83 6.27
N TRP A 21 8.21 -32.05 5.87
CA TRP A 21 7.37 -31.27 6.78
C TRP A 21 6.65 -32.20 7.76
N PRO A 22 6.47 -31.82 9.05
CA PRO A 22 5.58 -32.58 9.93
C PRO A 22 4.15 -32.52 9.37
N ALA A 23 3.43 -33.64 9.48
CA ALA A 23 2.16 -33.91 8.80
C ALA A 23 1.18 -32.72 8.83
N THR A 24 1.02 -32.05 7.69
CA THR A 24 0.19 -30.86 7.49
C THR A 24 -1.32 -31.14 7.55
N GLY A 25 -1.75 -32.40 7.56
CA GLY A 25 -3.16 -32.80 7.44
C GLY A 25 -4.09 -32.15 8.48
N ALA A 26 -3.75 -32.21 9.77
CA ALA A 26 -4.64 -31.72 10.83
C ALA A 26 -4.90 -30.21 10.76
N ARG A 27 -3.91 -29.40 10.38
CA ARG A 27 -4.04 -27.94 10.25
C ARG A 27 -4.83 -27.55 9.00
N GLU A 28 -4.64 -28.31 7.92
CA GLU A 28 -5.42 -28.15 6.68
C GLU A 28 -6.88 -28.53 6.90
N GLU A 29 -7.15 -29.60 7.64
CA GLU A 29 -8.50 -29.99 8.05
C GLU A 29 -9.16 -28.94 8.95
N ARG A 30 -8.42 -28.35 9.90
CA ARG A 30 -8.93 -27.23 10.72
C ARG A 30 -9.31 -26.03 9.86
N ALA A 31 -8.44 -25.64 8.93
CA ALA A 31 -8.75 -24.58 7.98
C ALA A 31 -9.98 -24.95 7.15
N ALA A 32 -10.04 -26.15 6.56
CA ALA A 32 -11.18 -26.59 5.78
C ALA A 32 -12.50 -26.56 6.58
N ARG A 33 -12.47 -26.99 7.86
CA ARG A 33 -13.63 -26.90 8.76
C ARG A 33 -14.06 -25.45 9.03
N TRP A 34 -13.12 -24.53 9.19
CA TRP A 34 -13.44 -23.11 9.39
C TRP A 34 -14.10 -22.47 8.16
N PHE A 35 -13.84 -23.01 6.96
CA PHE A 35 -14.48 -22.65 5.69
C PHE A 35 -15.66 -23.56 5.30
N ALA A 36 -16.22 -24.37 6.22
CA ALA A 36 -17.23 -25.39 5.86
C ALA A 36 -18.51 -24.84 5.20
N THR A 37 -18.81 -23.56 5.38
CA THR A 37 -19.97 -22.88 4.77
C THR A 37 -19.66 -22.22 3.41
N GLU A 38 -18.42 -22.30 2.94
CA GLU A 38 -17.94 -21.63 1.73
C GLU A 38 -17.84 -22.60 0.54
N PRO A 39 -17.80 -22.08 -0.70
CA PRO A 39 -17.60 -22.90 -1.89
C PRO A 39 -16.28 -23.71 -1.85
N PRO A 40 -16.24 -24.91 -2.46
CA PRO A 40 -15.04 -25.75 -2.48
C PRO A 40 -13.78 -25.04 -3.00
N GLU A 41 -13.94 -24.12 -3.95
CA GLU A 41 -12.83 -23.33 -4.52
C GLU A 41 -12.22 -22.40 -3.47
N THR A 42 -13.05 -21.77 -2.63
CA THR A 42 -12.60 -20.93 -1.52
C THR A 42 -11.89 -21.75 -0.45
N VAL A 43 -12.40 -22.95 -0.16
CA VAL A 43 -11.77 -23.90 0.78
C VAL A 43 -10.38 -24.31 0.26
N ALA A 44 -10.28 -24.68 -1.02
CA ALA A 44 -9.01 -25.06 -1.64
C ALA A 44 -8.00 -23.91 -1.61
N LEU A 45 -8.44 -22.69 -1.96
CA LEU A 45 -7.60 -21.49 -1.92
C LEU A 45 -7.12 -21.17 -0.50
N ALA A 46 -7.98 -21.34 0.51
CA ALA A 46 -7.61 -21.13 1.91
C ALA A 46 -6.55 -22.13 2.38
N VAL A 47 -6.72 -23.42 2.06
CA VAL A 47 -5.74 -24.47 2.36
C VAL A 47 -4.41 -24.21 1.66
N GLU A 48 -4.43 -23.80 0.39
CA GLU A 48 -3.22 -23.45 -0.34
C GLU A 48 -2.50 -22.23 0.27
N SER A 49 -3.27 -21.21 0.64
CA SER A 49 -2.77 -20.00 1.31
C SER A 49 -2.13 -20.34 2.66
N LEU A 50 -2.77 -21.22 3.45
CA LEU A 50 -2.24 -21.75 4.70
C LEU A 50 -0.88 -22.42 4.49
N ARG A 51 -0.79 -23.34 3.51
CA ARG A 51 0.46 -24.03 3.17
C ARG A 51 1.56 -23.03 2.78
N ALA A 52 1.22 -22.03 1.98
CA ALA A 52 2.19 -21.03 1.53
C ALA A 52 2.71 -20.15 2.68
N LEU A 53 1.84 -19.73 3.58
CA LEU A 53 2.21 -18.96 4.78
C LEU A 53 2.97 -19.82 5.80
N ALA A 54 2.59 -21.09 5.97
CA ALA A 54 3.32 -22.04 6.80
C ALA A 54 4.77 -22.23 6.30
N ARG A 55 4.99 -22.23 4.98
CA ARG A 55 6.35 -22.26 4.42
C ARG A 55 7.16 -21.00 4.74
N ALA A 56 6.51 -19.84 4.86
CA ALA A 56 7.16 -18.59 5.30
C ALA A 56 7.35 -18.50 6.83
N GLY A 57 6.88 -19.53 7.56
CA GLY A 57 7.05 -19.69 9.00
C GLY A 57 8.52 -19.64 9.44
N PRO A 58 8.80 -19.17 10.66
CA PRO A 58 10.16 -19.16 11.18
C PRO A 58 10.69 -20.60 11.32
N ARG A 59 11.94 -20.82 10.89
CA ARG A 59 12.64 -22.11 11.00
C ARG A 59 13.99 -21.87 11.68
N ALA A 60 14.41 -22.78 12.56
CA ALA A 60 15.76 -22.77 13.10
C ALA A 60 16.77 -22.99 11.97
N ALA A 61 17.75 -22.09 11.84
CA ALA A 61 18.81 -22.22 10.85
C ALA A 61 19.99 -23.03 11.43
N GLY A 62 19.96 -24.36 11.31
CA GLY A 62 21.17 -25.22 11.36
C GLY A 62 21.72 -25.68 12.74
N GLU A 63 21.45 -26.96 13.04
CA GLU A 63 22.21 -28.05 13.70
C GLU A 63 23.08 -27.94 14.97
N THR A 64 23.53 -26.78 15.50
CA THR A 64 24.53 -26.83 16.61
C THR A 64 24.05 -26.40 18.00
N ARG A 65 22.77 -26.11 18.17
CA ARG A 65 22.18 -25.84 19.49
C ARG A 65 20.78 -26.45 19.51
N PRO A 66 20.30 -27.00 20.65
CA PRO A 66 18.88 -27.19 20.85
C PRO A 66 18.24 -25.80 20.83
N ASP A 67 17.90 -25.35 19.63
CA ASP A 67 17.24 -24.08 19.40
C ASP A 67 15.85 -24.21 20.03
N PRO A 68 15.40 -23.23 20.84
CA PRO A 68 14.08 -23.30 21.43
C PRO A 68 13.07 -23.46 20.30
N ALA A 69 12.12 -24.39 20.47
CA ALA A 69 11.10 -24.67 19.47
C ALA A 69 10.52 -23.34 18.93
N PRO A 70 10.44 -23.17 17.59
CA PRO A 70 9.82 -21.98 17.03
C PRO A 70 8.42 -21.84 17.63
N PRO A 71 7.99 -20.62 17.96
CA PRO A 71 6.69 -20.40 18.58
C PRO A 71 5.60 -21.06 17.73
N ASP A 72 4.64 -21.73 18.38
CA ASP A 72 3.52 -22.40 17.73
C ASP A 72 2.48 -21.39 17.23
N TRP A 73 2.95 -20.51 16.35
CA TRP A 73 2.22 -19.36 15.86
C TRP A 73 1.03 -19.77 15.00
N LEU A 74 1.14 -20.92 14.32
CA LEU A 74 0.14 -21.36 13.36
C LEU A 74 -1.07 -21.95 14.08
N ASP A 75 -0.87 -22.82 15.07
CA ASP A 75 -1.99 -23.35 15.86
C ASP A 75 -2.62 -22.23 16.70
N GLY A 76 -1.82 -21.33 17.29
CA GLY A 76 -2.35 -20.14 17.98
C GLY A 76 -3.17 -19.20 17.08
N ALA A 77 -2.83 -19.10 15.79
CA ALA A 77 -3.60 -18.34 14.81
C ALA A 77 -4.94 -19.02 14.48
N LEU A 78 -4.92 -20.34 14.29
CA LEU A 78 -6.13 -21.14 14.05
C LEU A 78 -7.05 -21.12 15.28
N ASP A 79 -6.51 -21.26 16.49
CA ASP A 79 -7.28 -21.13 17.74
C ASP A 79 -7.93 -19.76 17.86
N ARG A 80 -7.26 -18.69 17.39
CA ARG A 80 -7.81 -17.34 17.39
C ARG A 80 -8.96 -17.22 16.38
N LEU A 81 -8.81 -17.80 15.20
CA LEU A 81 -9.85 -17.82 14.17
C LEU A 81 -11.11 -18.58 14.62
N GLU A 82 -10.94 -19.73 15.27
CA GLU A 82 -12.03 -20.54 15.82
C GLU A 82 -12.77 -19.85 16.99
N ARG A 83 -12.15 -18.85 17.62
CA ARG A 83 -12.77 -18.03 18.68
C ARG A 83 -13.50 -16.80 18.17
N ILE A 84 -13.43 -16.48 16.88
CA ILE A 84 -14.18 -15.35 16.33
C ILE A 84 -15.67 -15.72 16.30
N PRO A 85 -16.56 -14.91 16.88
CA PRO A 85 -17.98 -15.21 16.91
C PRO A 85 -18.58 -15.20 15.49
N GLU A 86 -19.50 -16.13 15.25
CA GLU A 86 -20.31 -16.19 14.04
C GLU A 86 -21.67 -15.50 14.25
N PRO A 87 -22.28 -14.88 13.22
CA PRO A 87 -21.71 -14.69 11.89
C PRO A 87 -20.58 -13.64 11.89
N LEU A 88 -19.55 -13.85 11.06
CA LEU A 88 -18.51 -12.83 10.86
C LEU A 88 -19.15 -11.48 10.47
N PRO A 89 -18.73 -10.35 11.07
CA PRO A 89 -19.31 -9.05 10.75
C PRO A 89 -18.84 -8.61 9.36
N VAL A 90 -19.67 -8.87 8.35
CA VAL A 90 -19.44 -8.47 6.95
C VAL A 90 -19.86 -7.01 6.78
N PRO A 91 -19.00 -6.15 6.20
CA PRO A 91 -19.39 -4.77 5.89
C PRO A 91 -20.62 -4.74 4.96
N PRO A 92 -21.72 -4.05 5.32
CA PRO A 92 -22.98 -4.12 4.58
C PRO A 92 -22.89 -3.56 3.14
N HIS A 93 -21.91 -2.70 2.88
CA HIS A 93 -21.64 -2.12 1.56
C HIS A 93 -20.79 -3.04 0.66
N LEU A 94 -20.30 -4.18 1.16
CA LEU A 94 -19.40 -5.09 0.43
C LEU A 94 -19.76 -6.59 0.63
N PRO A 95 -21.02 -7.00 0.42
CA PRO A 95 -21.46 -8.38 0.68
C PRO A 95 -20.81 -9.42 -0.26
N ARG A 96 -20.23 -8.97 -1.37
CA ARG A 96 -19.60 -9.84 -2.39
C ARG A 96 -18.12 -10.12 -2.13
N LEU A 97 -17.50 -9.48 -1.14
CA LEU A 97 -16.12 -9.78 -0.79
C LEU A 97 -16.06 -11.09 -0.01
N PRO A 98 -15.04 -11.95 -0.24
CA PRO A 98 -14.87 -13.20 0.49
C PRO A 98 -14.32 -12.89 1.90
N TRP A 99 -15.17 -12.34 2.75
CA TRP A 99 -14.80 -11.76 4.04
C TRP A 99 -14.13 -12.77 4.97
N ARG A 100 -14.66 -14.00 4.99
CA ARG A 100 -14.08 -15.13 5.71
C ARG A 100 -12.63 -15.38 5.28
N TYR A 101 -12.35 -15.40 3.97
CA TYR A 101 -10.98 -15.50 3.45
C TYR A 101 -10.08 -14.32 3.86
N LEU A 102 -10.59 -13.09 3.82
CA LEU A 102 -9.81 -11.89 4.20
C LEU A 102 -9.40 -11.90 5.67
N VAL A 103 -10.33 -12.30 6.57
CA VAL A 103 -10.08 -12.47 8.01
C VAL A 103 -9.07 -13.58 8.27
N PHE A 104 -9.22 -14.72 7.59
CA PHE A 104 -8.30 -15.86 7.68
C PHE A 104 -6.87 -15.47 7.36
N VAL A 105 -6.64 -14.90 6.18
CA VAL A 105 -5.29 -14.53 5.73
C VAL A 105 -4.71 -13.45 6.63
N ARG A 106 -5.51 -12.46 7.07
CA ARG A 106 -5.01 -11.42 7.99
C ARG A 106 -4.54 -12.02 9.32
N ALA A 107 -5.34 -12.89 9.93
CA ALA A 107 -4.98 -13.53 11.20
C ALA A 107 -3.68 -14.34 11.09
N LEU A 108 -3.51 -15.10 10.01
CA LEU A 108 -2.29 -15.85 9.75
C LEU A 108 -1.09 -14.93 9.53
N CYS A 109 -1.24 -13.86 8.76
CA CYS A 109 -0.18 -12.88 8.52
C CYS A 109 0.25 -12.14 9.80
N ASP A 110 -0.70 -11.80 10.67
CA ASP A 110 -0.41 -11.15 11.97
C ASP A 110 0.33 -12.08 12.92
N ALA A 111 -0.10 -13.34 13.00
CA ALA A 111 0.57 -14.34 13.82
C ALA A 111 1.99 -14.60 13.31
N LEU A 112 2.17 -14.67 11.99
CA LEU A 112 3.48 -14.84 11.37
C LEU A 112 4.39 -13.62 11.60
N GLU A 113 3.87 -12.40 11.46
CA GLU A 113 4.60 -11.17 11.78
C GLU A 113 5.02 -11.14 13.25
N THR A 114 4.12 -11.55 14.15
CA THR A 114 4.40 -11.66 15.59
C THR A 114 5.50 -12.69 15.87
N ALA A 115 5.45 -13.86 15.22
CA ALA A 115 6.43 -14.92 15.37
C ALA A 115 7.84 -14.50 14.94
N HIS A 116 7.96 -13.84 13.79
CA HIS A 116 9.23 -13.27 13.31
C HIS A 116 9.72 -12.13 14.22
N GLY A 117 8.80 -11.31 14.74
CA GLY A 117 9.10 -10.30 15.75
C GLY A 117 9.68 -10.89 17.04
N GLU A 118 9.13 -12.03 17.50
CA GLU A 118 9.60 -12.72 18.71
C GLU A 118 10.99 -13.33 18.55
N LEU A 119 11.25 -14.05 17.45
CA LEU A 119 12.59 -14.57 17.19
C LEU A 119 13.64 -13.46 17.12
N ARG A 120 13.30 -12.33 16.50
CA ARG A 120 14.17 -11.16 16.47
C ARG A 120 14.43 -10.61 17.88
N ARG A 121 13.40 -10.48 18.73
CA ARG A 121 13.56 -10.04 20.14
C ARG A 121 14.50 -10.96 20.91
N ARG A 122 14.44 -12.27 20.63
CA ARG A 122 15.27 -13.31 21.24
C ARG A 122 16.66 -13.44 20.62
N GLY A 123 16.97 -12.68 19.55
CA GLY A 123 18.24 -12.75 18.84
C GLY A 123 18.45 -14.07 18.08
N ILE A 124 17.37 -14.78 17.76
CA ILE A 124 17.40 -16.05 17.01
C ILE A 124 17.38 -15.74 15.52
N ALA A 125 18.33 -16.32 14.78
CA ALA A 125 18.38 -16.19 13.33
C ALA A 125 17.24 -17.00 12.70
N ALA A 126 16.45 -16.37 11.82
CA ALA A 126 15.41 -17.04 11.06
C ALA A 126 15.51 -16.68 9.58
N PRO A 127 15.19 -17.60 8.65
CA PRO A 127 15.11 -17.28 7.23
C PRO A 127 14.16 -16.11 6.97
N CYS A 128 14.48 -15.31 5.95
CA CYS A 128 13.63 -14.21 5.53
C CYS A 128 12.25 -14.74 5.09
N PRO A 129 11.12 -14.27 5.65
CA PRO A 129 9.80 -14.76 5.26
C PRO A 129 9.42 -14.40 3.83
N LEU A 130 10.05 -13.38 3.24
CA LEU A 130 9.77 -12.91 1.88
C LEU A 130 10.57 -13.64 0.80
N THR A 131 11.69 -14.27 1.16
CA THR A 131 12.58 -14.93 0.19
C THR A 131 12.96 -16.30 0.69
N ASP A 132 12.97 -17.33 -0.17
CA ASP A 132 13.43 -18.67 0.20
C ASP A 132 14.95 -18.76 0.46
N ARG A 133 15.64 -17.62 0.55
CA ARG A 133 17.06 -17.53 0.80
C ARG A 133 17.33 -17.47 2.30
N PRO A 134 18.36 -18.18 2.80
CA PRO A 134 18.82 -18.01 4.18
C PRO A 134 19.19 -16.54 4.40
N ASP A 135 18.89 -16.02 5.60
CA ASP A 135 19.23 -14.65 5.96
C ASP A 135 20.75 -14.45 5.80
N PRO A 136 21.22 -13.55 4.90
CA PRO A 136 22.64 -13.31 4.71
C PRO A 136 23.30 -12.64 5.93
N PHE A 137 22.53 -12.21 6.92
CA PHE A 137 23.02 -11.53 8.12
C PHE A 137 22.75 -12.37 9.38
N PRO A 138 23.71 -13.19 9.84
CA PRO A 138 23.60 -13.80 11.16
C PRO A 138 23.49 -12.71 12.25
N PRO A 139 22.73 -12.93 13.32
CA PRO A 139 22.59 -11.94 14.38
C PRO A 139 23.97 -11.64 15.00
N PRO A 140 24.29 -10.36 15.28
CA PRO A 140 25.55 -10.01 15.92
C PRO A 140 25.64 -10.64 17.33
N ARG A 141 26.85 -11.09 17.72
CA ARG A 141 27.16 -11.75 19.00
C ARG A 141 26.92 -10.92 20.27
N ALA A 142 26.35 -9.72 20.17
CA ALA A 142 26.10 -8.82 21.29
C ALA A 142 24.72 -8.16 21.12
N PRO A 143 24.01 -7.83 22.22
CA PRO A 143 22.66 -7.27 22.18
C PRO A 143 22.71 -5.81 21.73
N ARG A 144 22.89 -5.59 20.43
CA ARG A 144 22.49 -4.33 19.80
C ARG A 144 20.98 -4.36 19.68
N ARG A 145 20.30 -3.43 20.34
CA ARG A 145 18.86 -3.19 20.27
C ARG A 145 18.41 -3.32 18.81
N ALA A 146 17.75 -4.43 18.48
CA ALA A 146 17.40 -4.74 17.11
C ALA A 146 16.47 -3.63 16.59
N PRO A 147 16.69 -3.10 15.37
CA PRO A 147 15.74 -2.15 14.78
C PRO A 147 14.35 -2.80 14.76
N GLN A 148 13.34 -2.04 15.17
CA GLN A 148 11.95 -2.50 15.20
C GLN A 148 11.56 -3.04 13.81
N PRO A 149 10.70 -4.08 13.75
CA PRO A 149 10.19 -4.56 12.48
C PRO A 149 9.48 -3.41 11.75
N PRO A 150 9.58 -3.36 10.40
CA PRO A 150 8.75 -2.46 9.64
C PRO A 150 7.28 -2.83 9.89
N VAL A 151 6.46 -1.84 10.21
CA VAL A 151 5.00 -1.98 10.23
C VAL A 151 4.56 -2.54 8.87
N GLY A 152 3.77 -3.62 8.87
CA GLY A 152 3.19 -4.19 7.64
C GLY A 152 3.95 -5.38 7.05
N LEU A 153 4.73 -6.12 7.85
CA LEU A 153 5.37 -7.36 7.39
C LEU A 153 4.33 -8.37 6.92
N GLY A 154 3.19 -8.51 7.60
CA GLY A 154 2.10 -9.38 7.17
C GLY A 154 1.60 -9.08 5.76
N ALA A 155 1.51 -7.81 5.38
CA ALA A 155 1.10 -7.39 4.04
C ALA A 155 2.16 -7.72 2.98
N LEU A 156 3.44 -7.56 3.32
CA LEU A 156 4.54 -7.94 2.44
C LEU A 156 4.60 -9.45 2.23
N VAL A 157 4.41 -10.24 3.30
CA VAL A 157 4.39 -11.70 3.20
C VAL A 157 3.21 -12.15 2.35
N ALA A 158 2.02 -11.57 2.57
CA ALA A 158 0.86 -11.87 1.74
C ALA A 158 1.12 -11.61 0.25
N GLY A 159 1.69 -10.45 -0.09
CA GLY A 159 2.03 -10.10 -1.47
C GLY A 159 3.10 -10.98 -2.12
N ALA A 160 3.95 -11.62 -1.30
CA ALA A 160 5.05 -12.47 -1.80
C ALA A 160 4.71 -13.98 -1.81
N ARG A 161 3.76 -14.43 -0.98
CA ARG A 161 3.57 -15.85 -0.69
C ARG A 161 2.20 -16.39 -1.08
N LEU A 162 1.16 -15.56 -1.14
CA LEU A 162 -0.17 -16.07 -1.44
C LEU A 162 -0.25 -16.60 -2.87
N PRO A 163 -1.13 -17.59 -3.13
CA PRO A 163 -1.55 -17.93 -4.47
C PRO A 163 -2.09 -16.70 -5.20
N GLU A 164 -1.97 -16.67 -6.53
CA GLU A 164 -2.34 -15.51 -7.34
C GLU A 164 -3.81 -15.10 -7.12
N ASP A 165 -4.72 -16.06 -7.05
CA ASP A 165 -6.14 -15.78 -6.78
C ASP A 165 -6.35 -15.19 -5.39
N GLY A 166 -5.62 -15.67 -4.39
CA GLY A 166 -5.62 -15.10 -3.04
C GLY A 166 -5.16 -13.65 -3.03
N LEU A 167 -4.09 -13.35 -3.77
CA LEU A 167 -3.60 -11.98 -3.93
C LEU A 167 -4.62 -11.09 -4.65
N ARG A 168 -5.27 -11.58 -5.71
CA ARG A 168 -6.34 -10.84 -6.41
C ARG A 168 -7.49 -10.49 -5.46
N LEU A 169 -7.90 -11.39 -4.58
CA LEU A 169 -8.93 -11.12 -3.58
C LEU A 169 -8.50 -10.03 -2.57
N LEU A 170 -7.26 -10.05 -2.12
CA LEU A 170 -6.72 -8.98 -1.25
C LEU A 170 -6.71 -7.62 -1.96
N LEU A 171 -6.26 -7.59 -3.23
CA LEU A 171 -6.23 -6.37 -4.03
C LEU A 171 -7.65 -5.84 -4.28
N ALA A 172 -8.61 -6.71 -4.56
CA ALA A 172 -10.01 -6.35 -4.73
C ALA A 172 -10.59 -5.76 -3.43
N ALA A 173 -10.29 -6.35 -2.27
CA ALA A 173 -10.70 -5.81 -0.97
C ALA A 173 -10.10 -4.41 -0.72
N CYS A 174 -8.82 -4.21 -1.08
CA CYS A 174 -8.18 -2.90 -0.97
C CYS A 174 -8.80 -1.87 -1.92
N ALA A 175 -9.10 -2.25 -3.16
CA ALA A 175 -9.81 -1.40 -4.13
C ALA A 175 -11.22 -1.04 -3.65
N ALA A 176 -11.86 -1.95 -2.91
CA ALA A 176 -13.13 -1.71 -2.23
C ALA A 176 -13.01 -0.88 -0.93
N GLY A 177 -11.82 -0.35 -0.61
CA GLY A 177 -11.60 0.52 0.53
C GLY A 177 -11.49 -0.22 1.87
N ILE A 178 -11.26 -1.54 1.87
CA ILE A 178 -10.86 -2.29 3.07
C ILE A 178 -9.38 -1.98 3.35
N PRO A 179 -9.02 -1.46 4.53
CA PRO A 179 -7.64 -1.13 4.89
C PRO A 179 -6.85 -2.39 5.29
N TRP A 180 -6.94 -3.44 4.49
CA TRP A 180 -6.37 -4.76 4.79
C TRP A 180 -4.86 -4.73 5.11
N PRO A 181 -4.01 -3.91 4.46
CA PRO A 181 -2.59 -3.83 4.79
C PRO A 181 -2.32 -3.29 6.20
N ASP A 182 -3.20 -2.42 6.71
CA ASP A 182 -3.11 -1.85 8.07
C ASP A 182 -3.87 -2.76 9.05
N ALA A 183 -3.12 -3.53 9.84
CA ALA A 183 -3.69 -4.48 10.81
C ALA A 183 -4.65 -3.79 11.79
N ALA A 184 -4.26 -2.63 12.33
CA ALA A 184 -5.04 -1.93 13.34
C ALA A 184 -6.34 -1.41 12.74
N ALA A 185 -6.27 -0.81 11.55
CA ALA A 185 -7.46 -0.33 10.85
C ALA A 185 -8.39 -1.49 10.41
N PHE A 186 -7.82 -2.61 9.96
CA PHE A 186 -8.59 -3.79 9.57
C PHE A 186 -9.36 -4.38 10.75
N TRP A 187 -8.69 -4.68 11.87
CA TRP A 187 -9.36 -5.24 13.06
C TRP A 187 -10.26 -4.21 13.74
N GLY A 188 -9.93 -2.92 13.69
CA GLY A 188 -10.79 -1.85 14.16
C GLY A 188 -12.14 -1.83 13.44
N ARG A 189 -12.18 -2.16 12.14
CA ARG A 189 -13.44 -2.32 11.39
C ARG A 189 -14.22 -3.57 11.80
N LEU A 190 -13.54 -4.67 12.14
CA LEU A 190 -14.20 -5.90 12.61
C LEU A 190 -14.79 -5.72 14.02
N ALA A 191 -14.13 -4.93 14.87
CA ALA A 191 -14.56 -4.65 16.24
C ALA A 191 -15.60 -3.52 16.34
N ALA A 192 -15.79 -2.73 15.28
CA ALA A 192 -16.81 -1.70 15.26
C ALA A 192 -18.19 -2.37 15.32
N PRO A 193 -19.05 -2.04 16.30
CA PRO A 193 -20.44 -2.48 16.25
C PRO A 193 -21.03 -1.97 14.93
N GLY A 194 -21.61 -2.89 14.15
CA GLY A 194 -22.34 -2.51 12.94
C GLY A 194 -23.36 -1.41 13.29
N PRO A 195 -23.70 -0.52 12.34
CA PRO A 195 -24.75 0.45 12.59
C PRO A 195 -25.98 -0.32 13.10
N ALA A 196 -26.43 0.01 14.31
CA ALA A 196 -27.68 -0.51 14.82
C ALA A 196 -28.73 -0.26 13.73
N PRO A 197 -29.62 -1.23 13.43
CA PRO A 197 -30.75 -0.94 12.56
C PRO A 197 -31.42 0.28 13.16
N GLU A 198 -31.55 1.36 12.39
CA GLU A 198 -32.36 2.51 12.76
C GLU A 198 -33.70 1.94 13.21
N THR A 199 -33.92 1.99 14.52
CA THR A 199 -35.21 1.71 15.11
C THR A 199 -36.16 2.66 14.42
N ALA A 200 -36.97 2.11 13.52
CA ALA A 200 -38.12 2.78 12.94
C ALA A 200 -38.87 3.42 14.11
N SER A 201 -38.71 4.73 14.26
CA SER A 201 -39.59 5.48 15.14
C SER A 201 -40.97 5.43 14.50
N PRO A 202 -42.00 5.07 15.28
CA PRO A 202 -43.32 4.78 14.76
C PRO A 202 -43.92 6.05 14.15
N SER A 203 -44.37 5.91 12.92
CA SER A 203 -45.30 6.85 12.31
C SER A 203 -46.60 6.87 13.10
N GLU A 204 -47.10 8.07 13.44
CA GLU A 204 -48.50 8.50 13.31
C GLU A 204 -48.73 9.87 13.98
N PRO A 205 -49.80 10.64 13.66
CA PRO A 205 -50.62 10.61 12.45
C PRO A 205 -50.78 12.00 11.78
N ASP A 206 -51.08 11.94 10.48
CA ASP A 206 -51.55 13.03 9.64
C ASP A 206 -53.01 13.38 9.98
N ARG A 207 -53.25 14.57 10.54
CA ARG A 207 -54.55 15.28 10.56
C ARG A 207 -54.33 16.77 10.73
N ALA A 208 -54.48 17.54 9.66
CA ALA A 208 -55.34 18.73 9.59
C ALA A 208 -55.24 19.35 8.20
N ARG A 209 -56.33 19.22 7.47
CA ARG A 209 -56.62 19.86 6.18
C ARG A 209 -57.31 21.17 6.53
N ASP A 210 -56.70 22.32 6.25
CA ASP A 210 -57.37 23.62 6.30
C ASP A 210 -57.37 24.24 4.90
N ASP A 211 -58.59 24.53 4.44
CA ASP A 211 -58.95 25.24 3.22
C ASP A 211 -58.76 26.77 3.36
N PRO A 212 -58.80 27.54 2.26
CA PRO A 212 -58.21 28.88 2.14
C PRO A 212 -59.24 30.01 2.36
N PRO A 213 -58.81 31.30 2.34
CA PRO A 213 -59.74 32.38 2.03
C PRO A 213 -59.33 33.19 0.79
N ALA A 214 -60.33 33.40 -0.07
CA ALA A 214 -60.36 34.38 -1.15
C ALA A 214 -61.09 35.65 -0.68
N GLY A 215 -60.65 36.83 -1.13
CA GLY A 215 -61.34 38.11 -0.92
C GLY A 215 -60.50 39.32 -1.36
N ALA A 216 -60.79 39.85 -2.55
CA ALA A 216 -60.10 40.93 -3.29
C ALA A 216 -60.54 42.37 -2.85
N PRO A 217 -60.28 43.49 -3.56
CA PRO A 217 -59.09 44.07 -4.26
C PRO A 217 -58.87 45.59 -3.84
N PRO A 218 -58.55 46.59 -4.72
CA PRO A 218 -57.24 47.01 -5.26
C PRO A 218 -56.85 48.48 -4.91
N ILE A 219 -55.57 48.86 -5.06
CA ILE A 219 -55.16 50.27 -5.25
C ILE A 219 -54.19 50.38 -6.43
N VAL A 220 -54.47 51.35 -7.30
CA VAL A 220 -53.84 51.65 -8.59
C VAL A 220 -52.83 52.80 -8.45
N ARG A 221 -51.85 52.85 -9.37
CA ARG A 221 -50.96 53.96 -9.82
C ARG A 221 -49.50 53.78 -9.38
N GLY A 222 -48.49 53.93 -10.24
CA GLY A 222 -48.46 54.51 -11.58
C GLY A 222 -47.21 54.15 -12.37
N VAL A 223 -47.29 54.50 -13.65
CA VAL A 223 -46.37 54.27 -14.77
C VAL A 223 -45.08 55.11 -14.64
N GLU A 224 -43.98 54.53 -15.14
CA GLU A 224 -42.71 55.07 -15.73
C GLU A 224 -42.55 56.60 -15.97
N PRO A 225 -41.32 57.17 -16.11
CA PRO A 225 -40.26 56.69 -17.03
C PRO A 225 -38.77 56.89 -16.62
N ALA A 226 -37.88 56.22 -17.38
CA ALA A 226 -36.44 56.52 -17.45
C ALA A 226 -36.13 57.86 -18.16
N PRO A 227 -34.92 58.41 -17.99
CA PRO A 227 -34.00 58.44 -19.13
C PRO A 227 -32.52 58.18 -18.79
N ALA A 228 -31.75 58.04 -19.87
CA ALA A 228 -30.43 57.43 -19.96
C ALA A 228 -29.22 58.38 -19.80
N ARG A 229 -28.05 57.72 -19.66
CA ARG A 229 -26.64 58.09 -19.95
C ARG A 229 -25.81 58.76 -18.84
N ASP A 230 -24.83 58.02 -18.32
CA ASP A 230 -23.41 58.16 -18.70
C ASP A 230 -22.59 56.94 -18.26
N GLY A 231 -21.47 56.68 -18.96
CA GLY A 231 -20.72 55.42 -19.00
C GLY A 231 -19.92 55.00 -17.75
N PRO A 232 -19.16 53.87 -17.84
CA PRO A 232 -18.96 52.90 -16.76
C PRO A 232 -17.67 53.11 -15.95
N PRO A 233 -17.55 52.41 -14.81
CA PRO A 233 -16.40 51.52 -14.67
C PRO A 233 -16.80 50.09 -14.28
N ALA A 234 -15.93 49.17 -14.69
CA ALA A 234 -16.03 47.73 -14.49
C ALA A 234 -16.40 47.34 -13.06
N VAL A 235 -17.53 46.66 -12.91
CA VAL A 235 -17.86 45.90 -11.70
C VAL A 235 -16.89 44.73 -11.64
N ALA A 236 -15.90 44.85 -10.76
CA ALA A 236 -15.16 43.71 -10.26
C ALA A 236 -16.16 42.66 -9.76
N PRO A 237 -16.08 41.38 -10.18
CA PRO A 237 -16.87 40.36 -9.54
C PRO A 237 -16.43 40.24 -8.08
N ASP A 238 -17.37 40.43 -7.17
CA ASP A 238 -17.20 40.17 -5.75
C ASP A 238 -16.66 38.74 -5.56
N PRO A 239 -15.55 38.56 -4.82
CA PRO A 239 -14.97 37.26 -4.54
C PRO A 239 -15.75 36.63 -3.39
N VAL A 240 -16.85 35.95 -3.69
CA VAL A 240 -17.46 35.01 -2.74
C VAL A 240 -17.38 33.60 -3.31
N THR A 241 -16.16 33.17 -3.59
CA THR A 241 -15.80 31.76 -3.38
C THR A 241 -15.08 31.73 -2.04
N ALA A 242 -15.71 31.10 -1.04
CA ALA A 242 -15.08 30.80 0.24
C ALA A 242 -13.64 30.30 0.00
N PRO A 243 -12.65 30.73 0.80
CA PRO A 243 -11.27 30.37 0.57
C PRO A 243 -11.18 28.84 0.60
N ALA A 244 -10.72 28.26 -0.51
CA ALA A 244 -10.20 26.89 -0.50
C ALA A 244 -9.33 26.77 0.75
N ALA A 245 -9.77 25.95 1.71
CA ALA A 245 -9.14 25.77 3.02
C ALA A 245 -7.63 25.92 2.86
N ALA A 246 -7.05 26.95 3.49
CA ALA A 246 -5.69 27.40 3.23
C ALA A 246 -4.77 26.18 3.08
N ARG A 247 -4.46 25.83 1.83
CA ARG A 247 -3.65 24.63 1.54
C ARG A 247 -2.35 24.85 2.31
N ASP A 248 -1.94 23.84 3.08
CA ASP A 248 -0.69 23.92 3.82
C ASP A 248 0.41 24.46 2.89
N PRO A 249 1.14 25.52 3.27
CA PRO A 249 2.09 26.17 2.38
C PRO A 249 3.14 25.22 1.76
N LEU A 250 3.49 24.12 2.43
CA LEU A 250 4.38 23.11 1.85
C LEU A 250 3.66 22.27 0.79
N ASP A 251 2.37 21.99 0.96
CA ASP A 251 1.56 21.29 -0.04
C ASP A 251 1.41 22.14 -1.29
N ALA A 252 1.25 23.46 -1.12
CA ALA A 252 1.26 24.42 -2.22
C ALA A 252 2.63 24.42 -2.93
N ALA A 253 3.73 24.52 -2.19
CA ALA A 253 5.08 24.47 -2.73
C ALA A 253 5.39 23.15 -3.46
N ALA A 254 5.00 22.01 -2.89
CA ALA A 254 5.18 20.69 -3.48
C ALA A 254 4.37 20.53 -4.77
N ARG A 255 3.13 21.03 -4.81
CA ARG A 255 2.30 21.01 -6.01
C ARG A 255 2.84 21.93 -7.10
N ALA A 256 3.30 23.13 -6.75
CA ALA A 256 3.93 24.05 -7.70
C ALA A 256 5.21 23.45 -8.31
N ALA A 257 6.07 22.85 -7.48
CA ALA A 257 7.26 22.14 -7.93
C ALA A 257 6.94 20.97 -8.86
N LEU A 258 5.91 20.18 -8.53
CA LEU A 258 5.46 19.08 -9.37
C LEU A 258 4.93 19.57 -10.73
N ALA A 259 4.10 20.62 -10.72
CA ALA A 259 3.58 21.24 -11.94
C ALA A 259 4.71 21.75 -12.85
N ALA A 260 5.74 22.41 -12.27
CA ALA A 260 6.89 22.88 -13.02
C ALA A 260 7.67 21.74 -13.70
N LEU A 261 7.86 20.62 -13.01
CA LEU A 261 8.55 19.45 -13.58
C LEU A 261 7.73 18.73 -14.66
N VAL A 262 6.39 18.71 -14.53
CA VAL A 262 5.48 18.14 -15.54
C VAL A 262 5.41 19.03 -16.78
N ALA A 263 5.46 20.36 -16.62
CA ALA A 263 5.48 21.30 -17.73
C ALA A 263 6.86 21.38 -18.44
N ALA A 264 7.92 20.81 -17.85
CA ALA A 264 9.25 20.87 -18.42
C ALA A 264 9.35 20.04 -19.72
N PRO A 265 10.14 20.49 -20.74
CA PRO A 265 10.28 19.76 -22.01
C PRO A 265 10.81 18.33 -21.88
N GLY A 266 11.50 18.01 -20.78
CA GLY A 266 11.99 16.67 -20.49
C GLY A 266 10.96 15.73 -19.88
N PHE A 267 9.75 16.20 -19.57
CA PHE A 267 8.71 15.35 -19.01
C PHE A 267 8.45 14.13 -19.92
N ASN A 268 8.40 12.93 -19.32
CA ASN A 268 8.31 11.65 -20.03
C ASN A 268 9.43 11.40 -21.06
N ARG A 269 10.64 11.89 -20.79
CA ARG A 269 11.86 11.51 -21.51
C ARG A 269 12.88 10.90 -20.55
N GLN A 270 13.72 9.99 -21.01
CA GLN A 270 14.77 9.39 -20.19
C GLN A 270 15.65 10.44 -19.52
N ALA A 271 16.00 11.49 -20.25
CA ALA A 271 16.85 12.60 -19.79
C ALA A 271 16.13 13.60 -18.85
N GLY A 272 14.80 13.54 -18.73
CA GLY A 272 14.01 14.51 -17.96
C GLY A 272 13.97 14.26 -16.45
N ASP A 273 13.23 15.07 -15.71
CA ASP A 273 13.20 14.96 -14.24
C ASP A 273 11.84 14.49 -13.69
N ALA A 274 10.90 14.15 -14.56
CA ALA A 274 9.58 13.66 -14.20
C ALA A 274 9.02 12.67 -15.23
N TRP A 275 8.33 11.64 -14.73
CA TRP A 275 7.77 10.55 -15.52
C TRP A 275 6.41 10.13 -14.98
N ARG A 276 5.48 9.83 -15.88
CA ARG A 276 4.20 9.19 -15.55
C ARG A 276 4.27 7.71 -15.89
N HIS A 277 4.19 6.83 -14.89
CA HIS A 277 4.31 5.39 -15.09
C HIS A 277 3.43 4.63 -14.09
N GLY A 278 2.73 3.59 -14.55
CA GLY A 278 1.86 2.77 -13.69
C GLY A 278 0.79 3.57 -12.94
N GLY A 279 0.23 4.61 -13.56
CA GLY A 279 -0.77 5.49 -12.95
C GLY A 279 -0.25 6.49 -11.92
N ALA A 280 1.06 6.54 -11.67
CA ALA A 280 1.68 7.46 -10.70
C ALA A 280 2.69 8.41 -11.38
N LEU A 281 2.96 9.53 -10.71
CA LEU A 281 4.05 10.44 -11.06
C LEU A 281 5.31 10.10 -10.26
N TYR A 282 6.42 9.98 -10.97
CA TYR A 282 7.76 9.84 -10.43
C TYR A 282 8.56 11.07 -10.78
N VAL A 283 9.34 11.60 -9.83
CA VAL A 283 10.20 12.77 -10.04
C VAL A 283 11.61 12.51 -9.54
N ALA A 284 12.62 13.06 -10.20
CA ALA A 284 13.98 13.03 -9.71
C ALA A 284 14.06 13.79 -8.37
N ALA A 285 14.46 13.12 -7.30
CA ALA A 285 14.40 13.66 -5.93
C ALA A 285 15.18 14.98 -5.79
N ARG A 286 16.37 15.05 -6.40
CA ARG A 286 17.20 16.27 -6.37
C ARG A 286 16.55 17.44 -7.12
N ALA A 287 15.97 17.18 -8.29
CA ALA A 287 15.30 18.20 -9.07
C ALA A 287 14.06 18.71 -8.32
N PHE A 288 13.23 17.80 -7.83
CA PHE A 288 12.07 18.15 -7.02
C PHE A 288 12.43 18.97 -5.77
N ALA A 289 13.45 18.57 -5.02
CA ALA A 289 13.89 19.33 -3.85
C ALA A 289 14.43 20.74 -4.21
N ARG A 290 15.06 20.89 -5.38
CA ARG A 290 15.49 22.20 -5.89
C ARG A 290 14.28 23.08 -6.20
N GLU A 291 13.29 22.56 -6.92
CA GLU A 291 12.07 23.30 -7.26
C GLU A 291 11.27 23.69 -5.99
N VAL A 292 11.12 22.76 -5.04
CA VAL A 292 10.46 23.06 -3.75
C VAL A 292 11.27 24.10 -2.96
N GLY A 293 12.60 24.01 -2.95
CA GLY A 293 13.48 24.95 -2.27
C GLY A 293 13.52 26.35 -2.89
N ALA A 294 13.16 26.49 -4.17
CA ALA A 294 13.02 27.78 -4.83
C ALA A 294 11.74 28.53 -4.43
N HIS A 295 10.76 27.84 -3.83
CA HIS A 295 9.51 28.46 -3.40
C HIS A 295 9.75 29.46 -2.26
N PRO A 296 9.27 30.71 -2.34
CA PRO A 296 9.60 31.77 -1.37
C PRO A 296 9.29 31.40 0.09
N TRP A 297 8.16 30.72 0.32
CA TRP A 297 7.81 30.25 1.67
C TRP A 297 8.81 29.22 2.24
N VAL A 298 9.41 28.37 1.39
CA VAL A 298 10.39 27.36 1.83
C VAL A 298 11.75 28.00 2.10
N GLN A 299 12.14 29.03 1.33
CA GLN A 299 13.38 29.78 1.57
C GLN A 299 13.42 30.44 2.96
N GLY A 300 12.26 30.86 3.47
CA GLY A 300 12.12 31.39 4.84
C GLY A 300 12.13 30.33 5.96
N ARG A 301 12.37 29.05 5.65
CA ARG A 301 12.26 27.91 6.58
C ARG A 301 13.57 27.11 6.65
N PRO A 302 14.52 27.47 7.54
CA PRO A 302 15.82 26.80 7.66
C PRO A 302 15.72 25.29 7.91
N GLU A 303 14.68 24.86 8.63
CA GLU A 303 14.39 23.45 8.92
C GLU A 303 14.08 22.61 7.66
N LEU A 304 13.65 23.27 6.57
CA LEU A 304 13.38 22.64 5.27
C LEU A 304 14.56 22.72 4.30
N GLY A 305 15.59 23.52 4.60
CA GLY A 305 16.77 23.67 3.74
C GLY A 305 17.58 22.37 3.57
N ASN A 306 17.46 21.44 4.51
CA ASN A 306 18.05 20.11 4.38
C ASN A 306 17.10 19.15 3.61
N ARG A 307 17.55 18.64 2.46
CA ARG A 307 16.79 17.67 1.63
C ARG A 307 16.25 16.47 2.43
N LYS A 308 17.03 15.91 3.37
CA LYS A 308 16.57 14.79 4.22
C LYS A 308 15.48 15.22 5.20
N ALA A 309 15.50 16.46 5.68
CA ALA A 309 14.43 17.01 6.49
C ALA A 309 13.18 17.23 5.63
N LEU A 310 13.33 17.90 4.49
CA LEU A 310 12.24 18.13 3.52
C LEU A 310 11.50 16.82 3.19
N TYR A 311 12.20 15.75 2.78
CA TYR A 311 11.53 14.48 2.46
C TYR A 311 10.81 13.84 3.65
N ARG A 312 11.29 14.05 4.89
CA ARG A 312 10.57 13.59 6.09
C ARG A 312 9.28 14.37 6.31
N HIS A 313 9.28 15.68 6.04
CA HIS A 313 8.07 16.50 6.12
C HIS A 313 7.07 16.12 5.02
N LEU A 314 7.54 15.96 3.79
CA LEU A 314 6.71 15.53 2.66
C LEU A 314 6.07 14.16 2.91
N LEU A 315 6.83 13.20 3.45
CA LEU A 315 6.30 11.88 3.78
C LEU A 315 5.25 11.92 4.89
N ARG A 316 5.52 12.67 5.98
CA ARG A 316 4.57 12.78 7.11
C ARG A 316 3.23 13.37 6.70
N ARG A 317 3.22 14.21 5.65
CA ARG A 317 2.03 14.84 5.09
C ARG A 317 1.41 14.05 3.94
N GLY A 318 1.95 12.86 3.62
CA GLY A 318 1.44 12.02 2.54
C GLY A 318 1.59 12.64 1.15
N LEU A 319 2.56 13.56 0.95
CA LEU A 319 2.81 14.19 -0.35
C LEU A 319 3.66 13.31 -1.27
N ILE A 320 4.50 12.47 -0.67
CA ILE A 320 5.24 11.40 -1.33
C ILE A 320 4.85 10.08 -0.69
N VAL A 321 4.79 9.02 -1.49
CA VAL A 321 4.52 7.67 -1.00
C VAL A 321 5.80 6.84 -1.04
N PRO A 322 6.07 6.02 0.00
CA PRO A 322 7.04 4.96 -0.13
C PRO A 322 6.52 3.99 -1.18
N ASP A 323 7.32 3.76 -2.19
CA ASP A 323 7.16 2.57 -3.01
C ASP A 323 8.15 1.54 -2.42
N GLY A 324 7.88 0.22 -2.49
CA GLY A 324 8.78 -0.85 -2.01
C GLY A 324 9.55 -0.59 -0.68
N GLY A 325 8.95 0.11 0.29
CA GLY A 325 9.55 0.46 1.58
C GLY A 325 10.62 1.57 1.58
N GLN A 326 11.00 2.11 0.42
CA GLN A 326 11.98 3.19 0.32
C GLN A 326 11.31 4.55 0.10
N ARG A 327 11.78 5.58 0.81
CA ARG A 327 11.30 6.97 0.62
C ARG A 327 11.84 7.61 -0.65
N ILE A 328 13.06 7.22 -1.04
CA ILE A 328 13.76 7.67 -2.23
C ILE A 328 14.15 6.42 -3.00
N TRP A 329 13.80 6.40 -4.26
CA TRP A 329 13.78 5.24 -5.13
C TRP A 329 14.98 5.23 -6.05
N PRO A 330 15.92 4.28 -5.92
CA PRO A 330 16.93 4.11 -6.93
C PRO A 330 16.28 3.46 -8.17
N LEU A 331 16.14 4.22 -9.25
CA LEU A 331 15.49 3.79 -10.48
C LEU A 331 16.46 3.77 -11.65
N TRP A 332 16.28 2.78 -12.52
CA TRP A 332 16.71 2.84 -13.90
C TRP A 332 15.55 3.33 -14.75
N VAL A 333 15.82 4.38 -15.52
CA VAL A 333 14.90 4.95 -16.50
C VAL A 333 15.39 4.51 -17.87
N CYS A 334 14.54 3.81 -18.60
CA CYS A 334 14.84 3.27 -19.92
C CYS A 334 13.81 3.80 -20.90
N GLU A 335 14.25 4.40 -22.00
CA GLU A 335 13.39 4.83 -23.11
C GLU A 335 13.76 4.01 -24.34
N ASP A 336 12.76 3.59 -25.10
CA ASP A 336 12.98 2.79 -26.30
C ASP A 336 13.85 3.56 -27.29
N GLY A 337 14.89 2.89 -27.82
CA GLY A 337 15.87 3.49 -28.71
C GLY A 337 17.06 4.15 -28.03
N GLN A 338 17.10 4.23 -26.69
CA GLN A 338 18.30 4.66 -25.95
C GLN A 338 19.14 3.44 -25.52
N PRO A 339 20.46 3.44 -25.79
CA PRO A 339 21.31 2.27 -25.56
C PRO A 339 21.58 2.03 -24.07
N ASP A 340 21.65 3.09 -23.27
CA ASP A 340 22.02 3.01 -21.85
C ASP A 340 20.89 3.47 -20.92
N PRO A 341 20.59 2.71 -19.86
CA PRO A 341 19.62 3.13 -18.86
C PRO A 341 20.18 4.27 -17.99
N ARG A 342 19.33 5.25 -17.66
CA ARG A 342 19.72 6.34 -16.76
C ARG A 342 19.42 6.00 -15.32
N TYR A 343 20.41 6.11 -14.45
CA TYR A 343 20.24 6.00 -13.01
C TYR A 343 19.67 7.30 -12.41
N VAL A 344 18.61 7.19 -11.62
CA VAL A 344 18.00 8.32 -10.90
C VAL A 344 17.61 7.92 -9.48
N SER A 345 17.83 8.81 -8.51
CA SER A 345 17.16 8.74 -7.21
C SER A 345 15.83 9.49 -7.31
N ALA A 346 14.71 8.79 -7.31
CA ALA A 346 13.38 9.32 -7.57
C ALA A 346 12.48 9.36 -6.33
N LEU A 347 11.38 10.10 -6.40
CA LEU A 347 10.28 10.11 -5.44
C LEU A 347 9.01 9.69 -6.18
N LYS A 348 8.17 8.87 -5.56
CA LYS A 348 6.82 8.60 -6.04
C LYS A 348 5.84 9.56 -5.38
N MET A 349 5.10 10.29 -6.20
CA MET A 349 4.15 11.30 -5.73
C MET A 349 2.84 10.63 -5.32
N ALA A 350 2.22 11.14 -4.26
CA ALA A 350 0.88 10.73 -3.89
C ALA A 350 -0.16 11.25 -4.89
N ALA A 351 -1.36 10.66 -4.90
CA ALA A 351 -2.44 11.05 -5.79
C ALA A 351 -2.90 12.50 -5.57
N GLY A 352 -2.96 12.97 -4.32
CA GLY A 352 -3.44 14.32 -3.98
C GLY A 352 -2.62 15.47 -4.60
N PRO A 353 -1.29 15.53 -4.43
CA PRO A 353 -0.43 16.52 -5.09
C PRO A 353 -0.45 16.44 -6.62
N SER A 354 -0.72 15.25 -7.16
CA SER A 354 -0.77 14.96 -8.60
C SER A 354 -2.14 15.25 -9.23
N ALA A 355 -3.17 15.45 -8.42
CA ALA A 355 -4.55 15.62 -8.88
C ALA A 355 -4.70 16.94 -9.65
N GLY A 356 -5.29 16.86 -10.85
CA GLY A 356 -5.53 18.01 -11.72
C GLY A 356 -4.31 18.49 -12.49
N LEU A 357 -3.16 17.82 -12.39
CA LEU A 357 -2.06 18.04 -13.32
C LEU A 357 -2.35 17.31 -14.63
N ASP A 358 -2.47 18.05 -15.73
CA ASP A 358 -2.55 17.47 -17.07
C ASP A 358 -1.17 16.91 -17.46
N ALA A 359 -0.89 15.72 -16.94
CA ALA A 359 0.40 15.07 -17.07
C ALA A 359 0.55 14.30 -18.38
N GLY A 360 -0.22 14.63 -19.43
CA GLY A 360 -0.06 14.06 -20.77
C GLY A 360 -0.07 12.53 -20.83
N PRO A 361 0.50 11.91 -21.88
CA PRO A 361 0.57 10.45 -22.01
C PRO A 361 1.46 9.81 -20.93
N ALA A 362 1.46 8.48 -20.82
CA ALA A 362 2.43 7.79 -19.99
C ALA A 362 3.84 7.88 -20.62
N PHE A 363 4.88 7.76 -19.78
CA PHE A 363 6.25 7.57 -20.24
C PHE A 363 6.29 6.33 -21.16
N PRO A 364 6.77 6.46 -22.41
CA PRO A 364 6.74 5.36 -23.38
C PRO A 364 7.73 4.23 -23.04
N GLY A 365 8.73 4.53 -22.23
CA GLY A 365 9.69 3.55 -21.74
C GLY A 365 9.25 2.90 -20.42
N TRP A 366 10.21 2.26 -19.74
CA TRP A 366 9.97 1.55 -18.50
C TRP A 366 10.82 2.07 -17.35
N LEU A 367 10.24 2.05 -16.16
CA LEU A 367 10.92 2.35 -14.90
C LEU A 367 11.13 1.05 -14.12
N ARG A 368 12.36 0.73 -13.73
CA ARG A 368 12.62 -0.40 -12.81
C ARG A 368 13.45 0.01 -11.60
N PRO A 369 13.27 -0.65 -10.45
CA PRO A 369 14.19 -0.54 -9.33
C PRO A 369 15.63 -0.95 -9.72
N ALA A 370 16.60 -0.14 -9.32
CA ALA A 370 18.02 -0.45 -9.43
C ALA A 370 18.45 -1.30 -8.23
N THR A 371 19.13 -2.41 -8.50
CA THR A 371 19.65 -3.29 -7.44
C THR A 371 20.91 -2.71 -6.81
N ALA A 372 21.19 -3.06 -5.55
CA ALA A 372 22.41 -2.63 -4.86
C ALA A 372 23.71 -3.07 -5.58
N ARG A 373 23.66 -4.15 -6.37
CA ARG A 373 24.79 -4.59 -7.20
C ARG A 373 25.00 -3.65 -8.39
N GLU A 374 23.93 -3.30 -9.10
CA GLU A 374 23.99 -2.40 -10.25
C GLU A 374 24.37 -0.98 -9.86
N ILE A 375 23.87 -0.49 -8.72
CA ILE A 375 24.25 0.83 -8.18
C ILE A 375 25.75 0.87 -7.85
N ARG A 376 26.28 -0.20 -7.25
CA ARG A 376 27.73 -0.31 -6.96
C ARG A 376 28.56 -0.35 -8.24
N ALA A 377 28.14 -1.14 -9.23
CA ALA A 377 28.81 -1.21 -10.52
C ALA A 377 28.78 0.13 -11.26
N TRP A 378 27.65 0.84 -11.21
CA TRP A 378 27.49 2.17 -11.80
C TRP A 378 28.37 3.23 -11.13
N ARG A 379 28.49 3.21 -9.80
CA ARG A 379 29.37 4.14 -9.05
C ARG A 379 30.87 3.87 -9.23
N ALA A 380 31.23 2.69 -9.72
CA ALA A 380 32.62 2.29 -9.94
C ALA A 380 33.09 2.58 -11.38
N ARG A 381 32.17 3.01 -12.26
CA ARG A 381 32.46 3.63 -13.54
C ARG A 381 32.58 5.14 -13.33
#